data_AF-A0A933KM80-F1
#
_entry.id   AF-A0A933KM80-F1
#
_cell.length_a   1.000
_cell.length_b   1.000
_cell.length_c   1.000
_cell.angle_alpha   90.00
_cell.angle_beta   90.00
_cell.angle_gamma   90.00
#
_symmetry.space_group_name_H-M   'P 1'
#
loop_
_entity.id
_entity.type
_entity.pdbx_description
1 polymer ?
#
loop_
_entity_poly.entity_id
_entity_poly.type
_entity_poly.pdbx_seq_one_letter_code
_entity_poly.pdbx_strand_id
1 'polypeptide(L)' 'MPGAIAILVVLLIFPVLAIMGFATVAVVHGFLLNRDGEQRHQGSELLDSNY' A
#
# COMPACT_ATOMS: atom_id res chain seq x y z
N MET A 1 -36.31 -5.17 -10.90
CA MET A 1 -35.19 -4.22 -10.85
C MET A 1 -34.06 -4.52 -9.83
N PRO A 2 -34.12 -5.50 -8.89
CA PRO A 2 -33.01 -5.73 -7.95
C PRO A 2 -31.64 -6.03 -8.60
N GLY A 3 -31.62 -6.81 -9.68
CA GLY A 3 -30.37 -7.18 -10.36
C GLY A 3 -29.61 -6.00 -10.96
N ALA A 4 -30.31 -5.03 -11.56
CA ALA A 4 -29.69 -3.83 -12.10
C ALA A 4 -29.03 -2.97 -11.00
N ILE A 5 -29.67 -2.89 -9.84
CA ILE A 5 -29.14 -2.17 -8.67
C ILE A 5 -27.87 -2.86 -8.16
N ALA A 6 -27.89 -4.20 -8.05
CA ALA A 6 -26.72 -4.95 -7.62
C ALA A 6 -25.51 -4.74 -8.55
N ILE A 7 -25.74 -4.72 -9.88
CA ILE A 7 -24.69 -4.46 -10.87
C ILE A 7 -24.09 -3.07 -10.67
N LEU A 8 -24.91 -2.03 -10.50
CA LEU A 8 -24.43 -0.66 -10.30
C LEU A 8 -23.58 -0.53 -9.02
N VAL A 9 -24.02 -1.16 -7.93
CA VAL A 9 -23.28 -1.16 -6.65
C VAL A 9 -21.90 -1.82 -6.83
N VAL A 10 -21.84 -2.98 -7.48
CA VAL A 10 -20.57 -3.67 -7.73
C VAL A 10 -19.66 -2.84 -8.64
N LEU A 11 -20.20 -2.25 -9.70
CA LEU A 11 -19.43 -1.43 -10.63
C LEU A 11 -18.79 -0.21 -9.96
N LEU A 12 -19.48 0.37 -8.96
CA LEU A 12 -18.99 1.52 -8.23
C LEU A 12 -17.92 1.14 -7.18
N ILE A 13 -18.10 0.02 -6.49
CA ILE A 13 -17.22 -0.40 -5.38
C ILE A 13 -15.98 -1.14 -5.87
N PHE A 14 -16.10 -1.96 -6.92
CA PHE A 14 -15.03 -2.84 -7.39
C PHE A 14 -13.74 -2.10 -7.78
N PRO A 15 -13.74 -0.95 -8.49
CA PRO A 15 -12.52 -0.25 -8.83
C PRO A 15 -11.75 0.22 -7.59
N VAL A 16 -12.47 0.68 -6.56
CA VAL A 16 -11.86 1.12 -5.30
C VAL A 16 -11.22 -0.06 -4.59
N LEU A 17 -11.92 -1.19 -4.48
CA LEU A 17 -11.37 -2.40 -3.87
C LEU A 17 -10.18 -2.96 -4.64
N ALA A 18 -10.24 -2.94 -5.97
CA ALA A 18 -9.17 -3.44 -6.83
C ALA A 18 -7.89 -2.59 -6.70
N ILE A 19 -8.03 -1.26 -6.68
CA ILE A 19 -6.88 -0.34 -6.52
C ILE A 19 -6.34 -0.37 -5.09
N MET A 20 -7.21 -0.36 -4.09
CA MET A 20 -6.82 -0.33 -2.68
C MET A 20 -6.41 -1.69 -2.13
N GLY A 21 -6.71 -2.79 -2.82
CA GLY A 21 -6.43 -4.15 -2.36
C GLY A 21 -4.95 -4.42 -2.08
N PHE A 22 -4.05 -3.68 -2.75
CA PHE A 22 -2.61 -3.79 -2.54
C PHE A 22 -2.02 -2.75 -1.58
N ALA A 23 -2.81 -1.80 -1.08
CA ALA A 23 -2.31 -0.74 -0.21
C ALA A 23 -1.66 -1.31 1.06
N THR A 24 -2.30 -2.29 1.71
CA THR A 24 -1.74 -2.94 2.91
C THR A 24 -0.43 -3.66 2.60
N VAL A 25 -0.36 -4.36 1.46
CA VAL A 25 0.86 -5.07 1.04
C VAL A 25 1.99 -4.09 0.76
N ALA A 26 1.70 -2.96 0.09
CA ALA A 26 2.69 -1.93 -0.20
C ALA A 26 3.24 -1.28 1.08
N VAL A 27 2.38 -0.97 2.06
CA VAL A 27 2.80 -0.41 3.35
C VAL A 27 3.69 -1.39 4.10
N VAL A 28 3.26 -2.66 4.23
CA VAL A 28 4.05 -3.68 4.92
C VAL A 28 5.39 -3.90 4.22
N HIS A 29 5.39 -4.01 2.89
CA HIS A 29 6.60 -4.22 2.12
C HIS A 29 7.56 -3.02 2.23
N GLY A 30 7.05 -1.79 2.10
CA GLY A 30 7.83 -0.57 2.26
C GLY A 30 8.45 -0.45 3.65
N PHE A 31 7.72 -0.80 4.71
CA PHE A 31 8.25 -0.84 6.07
C PHE A 31 9.39 -1.85 6.24
N LEU A 32 9.22 -3.06 5.70
CA LEU A 32 10.25 -4.10 5.76
C LEU A 32 11.52 -3.69 5.01
N LEU A 33 11.36 -3.11 3.81
CA LEU A 33 12.49 -2.60 3.02
C LEU A 33 13.20 -1.44 3.71
N ASN A 34 12.46 -0.53 4.34
CA ASN A 34 13.05 0.58 5.09
C ASN A 34 13.90 0.05 6.25
N ARG A 35 13.33 -0.85 7.08
CA ARG A 35 14.05 -1.46 8.21
C ARG A 35 15.32 -2.20 7.77
N ASP A 36 15.27 -2.92 6.65
CA ASP A 36 16.45 -3.60 6.08
C ASP A 36 17.50 -2.59 5.57
N GLY A 37 17.06 -1.51 4.92
CA GLY A 37 17.93 -0.40 4.50
C GLY A 37 18.66 0.25 5.68
N GLU A 38 17.95 0.54 6.77
CA GLU A 38 18.51 1.14 7.97
C GLU A 38 19.53 0.21 8.66
N GLN A 39 19.25 -1.10 8.70
CA GLN A 39 20.19 -2.08 9.25
C GLN A 39 21.48 -2.19 8.44
N ARG A 40 21.39 -2.12 7.10
CA ARG A 40 22.57 -2.21 6.23
C ARG A 40 23.46 -0.98 6.28
N HIS A 41 22.90 0.18 6.58
CA HIS A 41 23.62 1.45 6.58
C HIS A 41 23.83 2.00 8.00
N GLN A 42 23.80 1.16 9.04
CA GLN A 42 24.02 1.60 10.42
C GLN A 42 25.32 2.41 10.55
N GLY A 43 25.21 3.60 11.14
CA GLY A 43 26.33 4.54 11.31
C GLY A 43 26.64 5.39 10.07
N SER A 44 25.82 5.32 9.02
CA SER A 44 25.92 6.18 7.85
C SER A 44 25.25 7.54 8.10
N GLU A 45 26.00 8.60 7.86
CA GLU A 45 25.52 10.00 7.83
C GLU A 45 24.35 10.25 6.85
N LEU A 46 24.14 9.33 5.90
CA LEU A 46 23.02 9.37 4.95
C LEU A 46 21.68 8.98 5.56
N LEU A 47 21.67 8.18 6.65
CA LEU A 47 20.43 7.89 7.39
C LEU A 47 19.96 9.12 8.17
N ASP A 48 20.89 9.87 8.78
CA ASP A 48 20.58 11.03 9.62
C ASP A 48 20.10 12.26 8.80
N SER A 49 20.43 12.31 7.51
CA SER A 49 20.03 13.39 6.60
C SER A 49 18.75 13.09 5.80
N ASN A 50 18.21 11.87 5.93
CA ASN A 50 17.02 11.41 5.21
C ASN A 50 15.73 11.53 6.06
N TYR A 51 15.58 12.67 6.76
CA TYR A 51 14.41 13.04 7.55
C TYR A 51 13.59 14.14 6.89
#